data_AF-A0A835X1M3-F1
#
_entry.id   AF-A0A835X1M3-F1
#
_cell.length_a   1.000
_cell.length_b   1.000
_cell.length_c   1.000
_cell.angle_alpha   90.00
_cell.angle_beta   90.00
_cell.angle_gamma   90.00
#
_symmetry.space_group_name_H-M   'P 1'
#
loop_
_entity.id
_entity.type
_entity.pdbx_description
1 polymer ?
#
loop_
_entity_poly.entity_id
_entity_poly.type
_entity_poly.pdbx_seq_one_letter_code
_entity_poly.pdbx_strand_id
1 'polypeptide(L)'
;MVNKMRESIIMKIHYGTALAAVALVAVHILFRLTQNFAESLSYQSVIANYQFLPYAGLLEIILILLSIHGFNGLRVILLELKQGHSYEKAVSYGCIAAMVTVIAYGSRTIFMTSMGMF
;
A
#
# COMPACT_ATOMS: atom_id res chain seq x y z
N MET A 1 -2.07 14.52 26.89
CA MET A 1 -0.77 14.48 26.16
C MET A 1 -0.58 13.21 25.33
N VAL A 2 -0.82 12.01 25.88
CA VAL A 2 -0.59 10.72 25.19
C VAL A 2 -1.28 10.60 23.82
N ASN A 3 -2.53 11.05 23.69
CA ASN A 3 -3.26 10.98 22.41
C ASN A 3 -2.65 11.87 21.30
N LYS A 4 -2.15 13.07 21.65
CA LYS A 4 -1.47 13.97 20.71
C LYS A 4 -0.10 13.42 20.26
N MET A 5 0.63 12.76 21.16
CA MET A 5 1.91 12.13 20.80
C MET A 5 1.73 10.95 19.85
N ARG A 6 0.68 10.14 20.05
CA ARG A 6 0.33 9.03 19.14
C ARG A 6 0.01 9.54 17.74
N GLU A 7 -0.80 10.59 17.63
CA GLU A 7 -1.16 11.19 16.34
C GLU A 7 0.07 11.76 15.61
N SER A 8 0.98 12.42 16.33
CA SER A 8 2.23 12.92 15.75
C SER A 8 3.08 11.80 15.14
N ILE A 9 3.14 10.63 15.77
CA ILE A 9 3.85 9.46 15.24
C ILE A 9 3.16 8.93 13.98
N ILE A 10 1.83 8.82 13.98
CA ILE A 10 1.06 8.38 12.81
C ILE A 10 1.34 9.29 11.61
N MET A 11 1.38 10.61 11.83
CA MET A 11 1.69 11.55 10.76
C MET A 11 3.14 11.47 10.27
N LYS A 12 4.11 11.27 11.17
CA LYS A 12 5.51 11.00 10.76
C LYS A 12 5.63 9.74 9.90
N ILE A 13 4.91 8.68 10.27
CA ILE A 13 4.83 7.45 9.47
C ILE A 13 4.20 7.76 8.10
N HIS A 14 3.12 8.54 8.05
CA HIS A 14 2.46 8.92 6.80
C HIS A 14 3.40 9.67 5.84
N TYR A 15 4.20 10.61 6.34
CA TYR A 15 5.20 11.30 5.52
C TYR A 15 6.36 10.40 5.09
N GLY A 16 6.88 9.58 6.00
CA GLY A 16 7.96 8.63 5.67
C GLY A 16 7.53 7.60 4.63
N THR A 17 6.32 7.06 4.78
CA THR A 17 5.73 6.11 3.81
C THR A 17 5.46 6.76 2.47
N ALA A 18 5.05 8.04 2.43
CA ALA A 18 4.89 8.79 1.18
C ALA A 18 6.22 8.89 0.40
N LEU A 19 7.30 9.31 1.08
CA LEU A 19 8.60 9.49 0.45
C LEU A 19 9.15 8.16 -0.10
N ALA A 20 9.08 7.09 0.71
CA ALA A 20 9.49 5.76 0.28
C ALA A 20 8.63 5.22 -0.88
N ALA A 21 7.32 5.45 -0.83
CA ALA A 21 6.38 5.06 -1.88
C ALA A 21 6.70 5.73 -3.21
N VAL A 22 6.99 7.04 -3.23
CA VAL A 22 7.35 7.77 -4.47
C VAL A 22 8.54 7.11 -5.16
N ALA A 23 9.60 6.81 -4.41
CA ALA A 23 10.81 6.18 -4.97
C ALA A 23 10.52 4.77 -5.51
N LEU A 24 9.84 3.92 -4.74
CA LEU A 24 9.60 2.53 -5.14
C LEU A 24 8.55 2.40 -6.26
N VAL A 25 7.51 3.24 -6.25
CA VAL A 25 6.54 3.29 -7.34
C VAL A 25 7.20 3.77 -8.64
N ALA A 26 8.13 4.72 -8.57
CA ALA A 26 8.91 5.10 -9.74
C ALA A 26 9.71 3.91 -10.30
N VAL A 27 10.38 3.12 -9.43
CA VAL A 27 11.05 1.88 -9.85
C VAL A 27 10.06 0.88 -10.45
N HIS A 28 8.88 0.71 -9.86
CA HIS A 28 7.83 -0.16 -10.40
C HIS A 28 7.40 0.27 -11.81
N ILE A 29 7.19 1.56 -12.04
CA ILE A 29 6.82 2.13 -13.35
C ILE A 29 7.96 1.91 -14.35
N LEU A 30 9.20 2.26 -13.98
CA LEU A 30 10.36 2.05 -14.85
C LEU A 30 10.53 0.58 -15.22
N PHE A 31 10.32 -0.33 -14.27
CA PHE A 31 10.37 -1.77 -14.54
C PHE A 31 9.35 -2.21 -15.59
N ARG A 32 8.12 -1.65 -15.55
CA ARG A 32 7.08 -1.91 -16.56
C ARG A 32 7.43 -1.40 -17.97
N LEU A 33 8.36 -0.44 -18.06
CA LEU A 33 8.81 0.18 -19.31
C LEU A 33 10.11 -0.44 -19.86
N THR A 34 10.66 -1.47 -19.21
CA THR A 34 11.84 -2.21 -19.72
C THR A 34 11.54 -3.08 -20.94
N GLN A 35 10.25 -3.29 -21.23
CA GLN A 35 9.74 -4.00 -22.40
C GLN A 35 8.56 -3.19 -23.00
N ASN A 36 7.97 -3.66 -24.10
CA ASN A 36 6.77 -3.03 -24.65
C ASN A 36 5.66 -2.98 -23.58
N PHE A 37 5.04 -1.81 -23.39
CA PHE A 37 4.08 -1.62 -22.30
C PHE A 37 2.86 -2.55 -22.40
N ALA A 38 2.35 -2.82 -23.61
CA ALA A 38 1.21 -3.73 -23.76
C ALA A 38 1.59 -5.18 -23.40
N GLU A 39 2.79 -5.62 -23.80
CA GLU A 39 3.32 -6.94 -23.46
C GLU A 39 3.61 -7.07 -21.96
N SER A 40 4.08 -6.01 -21.31
CA SER A 40 4.38 -6.01 -19.87
C SER A 40 3.14 -6.22 -19.00
N LEU A 41 1.95 -5.92 -19.53
CA LEU A 41 0.65 -6.14 -18.89
C LEU A 41 0.07 -7.53 -19.18
N SER A 42 0.66 -8.31 -20.08
CA SER A 42 0.18 -9.66 -20.40
C SER A 42 0.26 -10.57 -19.16
N TYR A 43 -0.65 -11.54 -19.09
CA TYR A 43 -0.72 -12.46 -17.95
C TYR A 43 0.62 -13.15 -17.69
N GLN A 44 1.27 -13.68 -18.74
CA GLN A 44 2.55 -14.38 -18.63
C GLN A 44 3.66 -13.46 -18.12
N SER A 45 3.76 -12.22 -18.63
CA SER A 45 4.73 -11.24 -18.13
C SER A 45 4.48 -10.88 -16.67
N VAL A 46 3.22 -10.76 -16.26
CA VAL A 46 2.85 -10.49 -14.87
C VAL A 46 3.22 -11.65 -13.95
N ILE A 47 2.92 -12.90 -14.33
CA ILE A 47 3.32 -14.09 -13.57
C ILE A 47 4.84 -14.18 -13.44
N ALA A 48 5.58 -13.97 -14.53
CA ALA A 48 7.04 -13.96 -14.51
C ALA A 48 7.60 -12.92 -13.53
N ASN A 49 6.98 -11.74 -13.47
CA ASN A 49 7.35 -10.70 -12.51
C ASN A 49 7.06 -11.08 -11.06
N TYR A 50 5.94 -11.78 -10.78
CA TYR A 50 5.64 -12.31 -9.45
C TYR A 50 6.60 -13.44 -9.03
N GLN A 51 7.05 -14.26 -9.97
CA GLN A 51 8.00 -15.35 -9.69
C GLN A 51 9.44 -14.86 -9.54
N PHE A 52 9.77 -13.68 -10.06
CA PHE A 52 11.04 -13.02 -9.80
C PHE A 52 11.06 -12.39 -8.39
N LEU A 53 11.57 -13.17 -7.42
CA LEU A 53 11.52 -12.83 -5.98
C LEU A 53 11.97 -11.41 -5.60
N PRO A 54 13.05 -10.83 -6.18
CA PRO A 54 13.41 -9.45 -5.88
C PRO A 54 12.31 -8.45 -6.23
N TYR A 55 11.64 -8.63 -7.37
CA TYR A 55 10.54 -7.76 -7.76
C TYR A 55 9.26 -8.05 -6.98
N ALA A 56 8.97 -9.31 -6.67
CA ALA A 56 7.87 -9.67 -5.77
C ALA A 56 8.02 -9.01 -4.38
N GLY A 57 9.23 -9.01 -3.82
CA GLY A 57 9.53 -8.31 -2.57
C GLY A 57 9.34 -6.79 -2.68
N LEU A 58 9.72 -6.19 -3.81
CA LEU A 58 9.45 -4.78 -4.08
C LEU A 58 7.94 -4.50 -4.14
N LEU A 59 7.15 -5.35 -4.80
CA LEU A 59 5.69 -5.22 -4.84
C LEU A 59 5.06 -5.33 -3.44
N GLU A 60 5.55 -6.22 -2.59
CA GLU A 60 5.10 -6.37 -1.20
C GLU A 60 5.37 -5.09 -0.39
N ILE A 61 6.57 -4.52 -0.52
CA ILE A 61 6.92 -3.27 0.16
C ILE A 61 6.03 -2.12 -0.33
N ILE A 62 5.80 -2.01 -1.65
CA ILE A 62 4.89 -1.01 -2.22
C ILE A 62 3.48 -1.18 -1.66
N LEU A 63 2.94 -2.40 -1.64
CA LEU A 63 1.62 -2.70 -1.10
C LEU A 63 1.46 -2.18 0.32
N ILE A 64 2.42 -2.49 1.21
CA ILE A 64 2.39 -2.07 2.61
C ILE A 64 2.48 -0.54 2.71
N LEU A 65 3.43 0.08 2.02
CA LEU A 65 3.64 1.53 2.08
C LEU A 65 2.42 2.30 1.57
N LEU A 66 1.87 1.95 0.41
CA LEU A 66 0.70 2.60 -0.17
C LEU A 66 -0.55 2.37 0.68
N SER A 67 -0.71 1.18 1.26
CA SER A 67 -1.83 0.91 2.17
C SER A 67 -1.75 1.80 3.41
N ILE A 68 -0.59 1.87 4.06
CA ILE A 68 -0.40 2.72 5.24
C ILE A 68 -0.60 4.20 4.89
N HIS A 69 0.08 4.68 3.85
CA HIS A 69 0.01 6.07 3.41
C HIS A 69 -1.42 6.45 2.98
N GLY A 70 -2.01 5.68 2.07
CA GLY A 70 -3.29 5.96 1.45
C GLY A 70 -4.45 5.91 2.45
N PHE A 71 -4.54 4.87 3.28
CA PHE A 71 -5.62 4.80 4.27
C PHE A 71 -5.46 5.79 5.41
N ASN A 72 -4.23 6.15 5.81
CA ASN A 72 -4.06 7.25 6.76
C ASN A 72 -4.41 8.61 6.15
N GLY A 73 -4.05 8.86 4.89
CA GLY A 73 -4.45 10.07 4.16
C GLY A 73 -5.97 10.17 4.04
N LEU A 74 -6.65 9.08 3.66
CA LEU A 74 -8.11 9.00 3.62
C LEU A 74 -8.73 9.29 4.98
N ARG A 75 -8.19 8.70 6.06
CA ARG A 75 -8.63 9.00 7.43
C ARG A 75 -8.56 10.51 7.69
N VAL A 76 -7.42 11.15 7.42
CA VAL A 76 -7.24 12.60 7.66
C VAL A 76 -8.29 13.41 6.88
N ILE A 77 -8.44 13.15 5.57
CA ILE A 77 -9.43 13.85 4.72
C ILE A 77 -10.85 13.69 5.27
N LEU A 78 -11.26 12.47 5.63
CA LEU A 78 -12.60 12.20 6.12
C LEU A 78 -12.88 12.88 7.47
N LEU A 79 -11.87 12.98 8.35
CA LEU A 79 -11.96 13.67 9.64
C LEU A 79 -11.99 15.20 9.49
N GLU A 80 -11.38 15.74 8.45
CA GLU A 80 -11.47 17.17 8.09
C GLU A 80 -12.86 17.52 7.53
N LEU A 81 -13.49 16.62 6.78
CA LEU A 81 -14.83 16.81 6.21
C LEU A 81 -15.94 16.82 7.27
N LYS A 82 -15.80 16.02 8.33
CA LYS A 82 -16.78 15.93 9.41
C LYS A 82 -16.11 15.55 10.72
N GLN A 83 -16.49 16.26 11.78
CA GLN A 83 -16.00 16.02 13.14
C GLN A 83 -17.09 15.45 14.03
N GLY A 84 -16.69 14.72 15.09
CA GLY A 84 -17.61 14.16 16.07
C GLY A 84 -17.17 12.80 16.58
N HIS A 85 -17.34 12.56 17.88
CA HIS A 85 -16.74 11.41 18.57
C HIS A 85 -17.04 10.05 17.93
N SER A 86 -18.30 9.77 17.61
CA SER A 86 -18.70 8.49 16.99
C SER A 86 -18.20 8.36 15.55
N TYR A 87 -18.19 9.46 14.80
CA TYR A 87 -17.73 9.47 13.41
C TYR A 87 -16.21 9.29 13.35
N GLU A 88 -15.46 9.98 14.20
CA GLU A 88 -13.99 9.87 14.27
C GLU A 88 -13.53 8.44 14.58
N LYS A 89 -14.22 7.77 15.52
CA LYS A 89 -13.99 6.36 15.82
C LYS A 89 -14.30 5.49 14.62
N ALA A 90 -15.48 5.65 14.00
CA ALA A 90 -15.89 4.84 12.85
C ALA A 90 -14.90 4.96 11.69
N VAL A 91 -14.50 6.18 11.32
CA VAL A 91 -13.51 6.44 10.25
C VAL A 91 -12.17 5.82 10.59
N SER A 92 -11.68 6.01 11.82
CA SER A 92 -10.36 5.49 12.22
C SER A 92 -10.32 3.96 12.20
N TYR A 93 -11.31 3.28 12.79
CA TYR A 93 -11.38 1.82 12.75
C TYR A 93 -11.63 1.28 11.35
N GLY A 94 -12.48 1.95 10.56
CA GLY A 94 -12.75 1.57 9.17
C GLY A 94 -11.50 1.64 8.30
N CYS A 95 -10.71 2.71 8.41
CA CYS A 95 -9.46 2.85 7.65
C CYS A 95 -8.41 1.80 8.07
N ILE A 96 -8.31 1.49 9.36
CA ILE A 96 -7.40 0.44 9.85
C ILE A 96 -7.84 -0.94 9.34
N ALA A 97 -9.14 -1.26 9.44
CA ALA A 97 -9.66 -2.54 8.95
C ALA A 97 -9.42 -2.69 7.44
N ALA A 98 -9.75 -1.67 6.64
CA ALA A 98 -9.52 -1.67 5.20
C ALA A 98 -8.03 -1.83 4.84
N MET A 99 -7.14 -1.13 5.56
CA MET A 99 -5.68 -1.26 5.40
C MET A 99 -5.21 -2.70 5.64
N VAL A 100 -5.63 -3.30 6.76
CA VAL A 100 -5.26 -4.69 7.09
C VAL A 100 -5.80 -5.67 6.06
N THR A 101 -7.04 -5.50 5.60
CA THR A 101 -7.65 -6.36 4.58
C THR A 101 -6.90 -6.27 3.26
N VAL A 102 -6.56 -5.07 2.79
CA VAL A 102 -5.83 -4.88 1.53
C VAL A 102 -4.43 -5.47 1.61
N ILE A 103 -3.70 -5.25 2.71
CA ILE A 103 -2.39 -5.85 2.93
C ILE A 103 -2.52 -7.38 2.93
N ALA A 104 -3.38 -7.96 3.77
CA ALA A 104 -3.51 -9.42 3.87
C ALA A 104 -3.89 -10.08 2.54
N TYR A 105 -4.83 -9.50 1.79
CA TYR A 105 -5.27 -10.03 0.50
C TYR A 105 -4.19 -9.86 -0.58
N GLY A 106 -3.53 -8.70 -0.63
CA GLY A 106 -2.46 -8.42 -1.57
C GLY A 106 -1.22 -9.30 -1.31
N SER A 107 -0.79 -9.43 -0.06
CA SER A 107 0.32 -10.29 0.34
C SER A 107 0.04 -11.74 0.03
N ARG A 108 -1.19 -12.23 0.29
CA ARG A 108 -1.61 -13.58 -0.12
C ARG A 108 -1.47 -13.76 -1.63
N THR A 109 -1.89 -12.77 -2.42
CA THR A 109 -1.81 -12.81 -3.88
C THR A 109 -0.36 -12.86 -4.36
N ILE A 110 0.50 -11.98 -3.84
CA ILE A 110 1.94 -11.93 -4.17
C ILE A 110 2.60 -13.27 -3.82
N PHE A 111 2.36 -13.76 -2.60
CA PHE A 111 3.00 -14.98 -2.09
C PHE A 111 2.53 -16.25 -2.83
N MET A 112 1.23 -16.40 -3.06
CA MET A 112 0.73 -17.56 -3.82
C MET A 112 1.25 -17.56 -5.25
N THR A 113 1.22 -16.41 -5.92
CA THR A 113 1.65 -16.30 -7.31
C THR A 113 3.16 -16.51 -7.45
N SER A 114 3.97 -15.99 -6.52
CA SER A 114 5.43 -16.16 -6.53
C SER A 114 5.86 -17.61 -6.34
N MET A 115 5.06 -18.42 -5.64
CA MET A 115 5.26 -19.86 -5.47
C MET A 115 4.65 -20.72 -6.58
N GLY A 116 3.99 -20.13 -7.58
CA GLY A 116 3.32 -20.89 -8.64
C GLY A 116 2.00 -21.54 -8.23
N MET A 117 1.38 -21.07 -7.14
CA MET A 117 0.09 -21.57 -6.64
C MET A 117 -1.05 -20.70 -7.16
N PHE A 118 -1.46 -20.89 -8.41
CA PHE A 118 -2.53 -20.13 -9.07
C PHE A 118 -3.49 -21.03 -9.85
#